data_AF-A0A9D4DLR9-F1
#
_entry.id   AF-A0A9D4DLR9-F1
#
_cell.length_a   1.000
_cell.length_b   1.000
_cell.length_c   1.000
_cell.angle_alpha   90.00
_cell.angle_beta   90.00
_cell.angle_gamma   90.00
#
_symmetry.space_group_name_H-M   'P 1'
#
loop_
_entity.id
_entity.type
_entity.pdbx_description
1 polymer ?
#
loop_
_entity_poly.entity_id
_entity_poly.type
_entity_poly.pdbx_seq_one_letter_code
_entity_poly.pdbx_strand_id
1 'polypeptide(L)' 'MEHILSSCTTALTQGRYRWRHDSVLQELADKLERERTKKRPRQKPQMIQFVKEGQKAPKKPQPTSLY' A
#
# COMPACT_ATOMS: atom_id res chain seq x y z
N MET A 1 23.91 0.42 6.72
CA MET A 1 23.27 -0.84 7.14
C MET A 1 23.20 -1.73 5.91
N GLU A 2 24.07 -2.75 5.84
CA GLU A 2 24.07 -3.72 4.74
C GLU A 2 23.09 -4.85 5.08
N HIS A 3 22.26 -5.26 4.12
CA HIS A 3 21.24 -6.29 4.33
C HIS A 3 21.57 -7.52 3.49
N ILE A 4 21.11 -8.71 3.90
CA ILE A 4 21.51 -9.98 3.25
C ILE A 4 21.16 -10.03 1.75
N LEU A 5 20.15 -9.27 1.30
CA LEU A 5 19.79 -9.17 -0.13
C LEU A 5 20.67 -8.19 -0.93
N SER A 6 21.49 -7.35 -0.30
CA SER A 6 22.29 -6.34 -1.03
C SER A 6 23.48 -6.95 -1.78
N SER A 7 24.02 -8.05 -1.29
CA SER A 7 25.10 -8.82 -1.94
C SER A 7 24.61 -10.09 -2.64
N CYS A 8 23.28 -10.21 -2.83
CA CYS A 8 22.60 -11.39 -3.33
C CYS A 8 23.23 -11.96 -4.60
N THR A 9 23.52 -11.12 -5.60
CA THR A 9 24.09 -11.57 -6.89
C THR A 9 25.43 -12.28 -6.71
N THR A 10 26.35 -11.70 -5.95
CA THR A 10 27.69 -12.27 -5.72
C THR A 10 27.64 -13.46 -4.76
N ALA A 11 26.80 -13.40 -3.73
CA ALA A 11 26.64 -14.49 -2.76
C ALA A 11 26.01 -15.74 -3.40
N LEU A 12 24.93 -15.57 -4.18
CA LEU A 12 24.23 -16.67 -4.84
C LEU A 12 25.04 -17.29 -5.98
N THR A 13 25.75 -16.48 -6.77
CA THR A 13 26.67 -17.00 -7.82
C THR A 13 27.78 -17.87 -7.23
N GLN A 14 28.23 -17.55 -6.00
CA GLN A 14 29.20 -18.35 -5.26
C GLN A 14 28.56 -19.50 -4.45
N GLY A 15 27.24 -19.69 -4.56
CA GLY A 15 26.50 -20.71 -3.81
C GLY A 15 26.38 -20.46 -2.30
N ARG A 16 26.80 -19.29 -1.81
CA ARG A 16 26.77 -18.92 -0.39
C ARG A 16 25.39 -18.42 0.02
N TYR A 17 25.04 -18.63 1.29
CA TYR A 17 23.83 -18.11 1.94
C TYR A 17 22.48 -18.48 1.28
N ARG A 18 22.44 -19.49 0.39
CA ARG A 18 21.21 -19.94 -0.30
C ARG A 18 20.03 -20.14 0.65
N TRP A 19 20.21 -20.91 1.72
CA TRP A 19 19.13 -21.18 2.68
C TRP A 19 18.57 -19.90 3.33
N ARG A 20 19.44 -18.94 3.66
CA ARG A 20 19.01 -17.65 4.24
C ARG A 20 18.30 -16.78 3.21
N HIS A 21 18.77 -16.78 1.95
CA HIS A 21 18.08 -16.11 0.85
C HIS A 21 16.69 -16.70 0.61
N ASP A 22 16.61 -18.03 0.48
CA ASP A 22 15.37 -18.75 0.22
C ASP A 22 14.35 -18.52 1.35
N SER A 23 14.81 -18.53 2.60
CA SER A 23 13.96 -18.25 3.77
C SER A 23 13.38 -16.83 3.74
N VAL A 24 14.20 -15.81 3.42
CA VAL A 24 13.74 -14.42 3.33
C VAL A 24 12.79 -14.23 2.15
N LEU A 25 13.07 -14.85 1.01
CA LEU A 25 12.20 -14.80 -0.16
C LEU A 25 10.85 -15.47 0.10
N GLN A 26 10.84 -16.59 0.83
CA GLN A 26 9.62 -17.27 1.24
C GLN A 26 8.76 -16.38 2.14
N GLU A 27 9.35 -15.74 3.16
CA GLU A 27 8.61 -14.84 4.05
C GLU A 27 8.03 -13.62 3.31
N LEU A 28 8.82 -13.05 2.37
CA LEU A 28 8.36 -11.95 1.52
C LEU A 28 7.19 -12.39 0.63
N ALA A 29 7.28 -13.56 -0.01
CA ALA A 29 6.21 -14.11 -0.83
C ALA A 29 4.93 -14.31 -0.02
N ASP A 30 5.03 -14.91 1.17
CA ASP A 30 3.90 -15.12 2.07
C ASP A 30 3.25 -13.80 2.47
N LYS A 31 4.06 -12.78 2.81
CA LYS A 31 3.55 -11.47 3.19
C LYS A 31 2.84 -10.79 2.04
N LEU A 32 3.40 -10.85 0.83
CA LEU A 32 2.80 -10.29 -0.37
C LEU A 32 1.49 -10.99 -0.72
N GLU A 33 1.42 -12.31 -0.65
CA GLU A 33 0.19 -13.05 -0.95
C GLU A 33 -0.91 -12.74 0.07
N ARG A 34 -0.56 -12.61 1.35
CA ARG A 34 -1.49 -12.14 2.40
C ARG A 34 -2.01 -10.74 2.11
N GLU A 35 -1.15 -9.80 1.73
CA GLU A 35 -1.58 -8.43 1.41
C GLU A 35 -2.36 -8.32 0.09
N ARG A 36 -2.06 -9.20 -0.88
CA ARG A 36 -2.81 -9.31 -2.15
C ARG A 36 -4.23 -9.80 -1.93
N THR A 37 -4.40 -10.82 -1.09
CA THR A 37 -5.71 -11.43 -0.79
C THR A 37 -6.53 -10.61 0.22
N LYS A 38 -5.88 -9.74 1.00
CA LYS A 38 -6.53 -8.86 1.96
C LYS A 38 -7.55 -7.94 1.27
N LYS A 39 -8.81 -8.08 1.64
CA LYS A 39 -9.89 -7.18 1.20
C LYS A 39 -9.60 -5.78 1.74
N ARG A 40 -9.22 -4.86 0.85
CA ARG A 40 -9.08 -3.44 1.19
C ARG A 40 -10.43 -2.76 1.09
N PRO A 41 -10.84 -1.95 2.08
CA PRO A 41 -12.04 -1.14 1.94
C PRO A 41 -11.84 -0.22 0.74
N ARG A 42 -12.71 -0.34 -0.26
CA ARG A 42 -12.75 0.63 -1.35
C ARG A 42 -13.22 1.94 -0.75
N GLN A 43 -12.35 2.94 -0.69
CA GLN A 43 -12.78 4.29 -0.37
C GLN A 43 -13.78 4.70 -1.46
N LYS A 44 -14.97 5.13 -1.05
CA LYS A 44 -15.94 5.68 -2.00
C LYS A 44 -15.28 6.90 -2.62
N PRO A 45 -15.25 7.03 -3.96
CA PRO A 45 -14.71 8.23 -4.59
C PRO A 45 -15.48 9.44 -4.06
N GLN A 46 -14.75 10.47 -3.60
CA GLN A 46 -15.41 11.72 -3.24
C GLN A 46 -15.86 12.40 -4.52
N MET A 47 -17.17 12.50 -4.69
CA MET A 47 -17.76 13.21 -5.81
C MET A 47 -17.59 14.72 -5.58
N ILE A 48 -16.75 15.34 -6.38
CA ILE A 48 -16.57 16.79 -6.40
C ILE A 48 -17.69 17.37 -7.26
N GLN A 49 -18.37 18.41 -6.77
CA GLN A 49 -19.34 19.14 -7.54
C GLN A 49 -18.64 20.18 -8.40
N PHE A 50 -18.76 20.06 -9.72
CA PHE A 50 -18.30 21.10 -10.63
C PHE A 50 -19.23 22.30 -10.55
N VAL A 51 -18.65 23.48 -10.41
CA VAL A 51 -19.38 24.76 -10.35
C VAL A 51 -18.91 25.59 -11.53
N LYS A 52 -19.85 26.19 -12.27
CA LYS A 52 -19.54 27.08 -13.39
C LYS A 52 -18.91 28.37 -12.86
N GLU A 53 -18.06 29.00 -13.66
CA GLU A 53 -17.50 30.32 -13.36
C GLU A 53 -18.59 31.32 -12.95
N GLY A 54 -18.38 32.03 -11.85
CA GLY A 54 -19.34 32.98 -11.27
C GLY A 54 -20.43 32.39 -10.37
N GLN A 55 -20.58 31.06 -10.27
CA GLN A 55 -21.52 30.43 -9.35
C GLN A 55 -20.84 30.03 -8.02
N LYS A 56 -21.59 30.11 -6.92
CA LYS A 56 -21.14 29.66 -5.59
C LYS A 56 -21.57 28.22 -5.35
N ALA A 57 -20.68 27.38 -4.82
CA ALA A 57 -21.00 26.01 -4.44
C ALA A 57 -22.14 25.99 -3.39
N PRO A 58 -23.06 25.01 -3.43
CA PRO A 58 -24.09 24.88 -2.42
C PRO A 58 -23.45 24.60 -1.06
N LYS A 59 -23.88 25.35 -0.03
CA LYS A 59 -23.42 25.15 1.35
C LYS A 59 -23.88 23.76 1.82
N LYS A 60 -22.96 22.93 2.29
CA LYS A 60 -23.31 21.69 3.00
C LYS A 60 -24.18 22.06 4.21
N PRO A 61 -25.31 21.36 4.48
CA PRO A 61 -26.05 21.58 5.71
C PRO A 61 -25.12 21.22 6.88
N GLN A 62 -24.90 22.18 7.76
CA GLN A 62 -24.21 21.92 9.03
C GLN A 62 -25.08 20.95 9.84
N PRO A 63 -24.51 19.90 10.46
CA PRO A 63 -25.29 19.08 11.37
C PRO A 63 -25.78 19.99 12.50
N THR A 64 -27.08 20.19 12.58
CA THR A 64 -27.74 20.84 13.71
C THR A 64 -27.48 19.97 14.94
N SER A 65 -26.58 20.44 15.80
CA SER A 65 -26.43 19.92 17.16
C SER A 65 -27.75 20.20 17.88
N LEU A 66 -28.63 19.20 17.95
CA LEU A 66 -29.72 19.20 18.92
C LEU A 66 -29.11 18.80 20.26
N TYR A 67 -29.47 19.57 21.28
CA TYR A 67 -29.06 19.48 22.68
C TYR A 67 -28.92 18.04 23.19
#